data_AF-K2E606-F1
#
_entry.id   AF-K2E606-F1
#
_cell.length_a   1.000
_cell.length_b   1.000
_cell.length_c   1.000
_cell.angle_alpha   90.00
_cell.angle_beta   90.00
_cell.angle_gamma   90.00
#
_symmetry.space_group_name_H-M   'P 1'
#
loop_
_entity.id
_entity.type
_entity.pdbx_description
1 polymer ?
#
loop_
_entity_poly.entity_id
_entity_poly.type
_entity_poly.pdbx_seq_one_letter_code
_entity_poly.pdbx_strand_id
1 'polypeptide(L)' 'APTFSLFDIVHQFKSFTTNRYSHNVKYNQWPSFTKRLWQRNYYEHIIRNEIDLNQIRKYINDNPLKWEWDEYYI' A
#
# COMPACT_ATOMS: atom_id res chain seq x y z
N ALA A 1 -5.40 15.08 23.31
CA ALA A 1 -4.43 14.82 22.21
C ALA A 1 -5.24 14.56 20.94
N PRO A 2 -4.77 14.96 19.74
CA PRO A 2 -5.46 14.57 18.51
C PRO A 2 -5.46 13.03 18.40
N THR A 3 -6.64 12.43 18.26
CA THR A 3 -6.80 11.02 17.95
C THR A 3 -6.83 10.88 16.43
N PHE A 4 -5.74 10.40 15.85
CA PHE A 4 -5.71 10.09 14.42
C PHE A 4 -6.62 8.89 14.13
N SER A 5 -7.48 9.01 13.13
CA SER A 5 -8.17 7.85 12.58
C SER A 5 -7.19 6.99 11.76
N LEU A 6 -7.56 5.73 11.51
CA LEU A 6 -6.80 4.87 10.60
C LEU A 6 -6.66 5.50 9.20
N PHE A 7 -7.71 6.18 8.74
CA PHE A 7 -7.69 6.93 7.49
C PHE A 7 -6.60 8.02 7.49
N ASP A 8 -6.49 8.81 8.56
CA ASP A 8 -5.49 9.88 8.65
C ASP A 8 -4.05 9.34 8.64
N ILE A 9 -3.83 8.21 9.31
CA ILE A 9 -2.53 7.54 9.36
C ILE A 9 -2.16 7.04 7.95
N VAL A 10 -3.06 6.32 7.28
CA VAL A 10 -2.79 5.79 5.93
C VAL A 10 -2.64 6.92 4.92
N HIS A 11 -3.41 8.00 5.05
CA HIS A 11 -3.28 9.18 4.20
C HIS A 11 -1.88 9.81 4.33
N GLN A 12 -1.44 10.08 5.55
CA GLN A 12 -0.11 10.64 5.80
C GLN A 12 1.00 9.69 5.32
N PHE A 13 0.87 8.39 5.57
CA PHE A 13 1.83 7.39 5.12
C PHE A 13 1.97 7.39 3.59
N LYS A 14 0.86 7.30 2.85
CA LYS A 14 0.86 7.33 1.37
C LYS A 14 1.45 8.63 0.85
N SER A 15 1.14 9.77 1.49
CA SER A 15 1.67 11.09 1.11
C SER A 15 3.18 11.19 1.30
N PHE A 16 3.68 10.89 2.52
CA PHE A 16 5.10 11.00 2.85
C PHE A 16 5.96 10.04 2.03
N THR A 17 5.50 8.80 1.84
CA THR A 17 6.23 7.83 1.03
C THR A 17 6.25 8.21 -0.45
N THR A 18 5.14 8.73 -1.00
CA THR A 18 5.10 9.22 -2.40
C THR A 18 6.04 10.40 -2.62
N ASN A 19 6.07 11.36 -1.68
CA ASN A 19 6.97 12.50 -1.77
C ASN A 19 8.44 12.05 -1.72
N ARG A 20 8.78 11.19 -0.75
CA ARG A 20 10.13 10.63 -0.63
C ARG A 20 10.52 9.82 -1.86
N TYR A 21 9.65 8.97 -2.39
CA TYR A 21 9.94 8.19 -3.59
C TYR A 21 10.18 9.12 -4.79
N SER A 22 9.30 10.10 -5.01
CA SER A 22 9.45 11.11 -6.07
C SER A 22 10.77 11.88 -5.98
N HIS A 23 11.20 12.22 -4.77
CA HIS A 23 12.51 12.83 -4.54
C HIS A 23 13.65 11.90 -5.00
N ASN A 24 13.59 10.61 -4.65
CA ASN A 24 14.62 9.65 -5.04
C ASN A 24 14.60 9.32 -6.55
N VAL A 25 13.44 9.37 -7.22
CA VAL A 25 13.36 9.30 -8.68
C VAL A 25 14.13 10.44 -9.31
N LYS A 26 13.99 11.66 -8.77
CA LYS A 26 14.63 12.86 -9.30
C LYS A 26 16.14 12.93 -9.04
N TYR A 27 16.58 12.52 -7.85
CA TYR A 27 17.94 12.78 -7.38
C TYR A 27 18.81 11.52 -7.24
N ASN A 28 18.20 10.34 -7.07
CA ASN A 28 18.90 9.11 -6.72
C ASN A 28 18.65 7.97 -7.75
N GLN A 29 18.21 8.31 -8.96
CA GLN A 29 18.04 7.40 -10.09
C GLN A 29 17.09 6.21 -9.81
N TRP A 30 16.09 6.40 -8.95
CA TRP A 30 15.06 5.37 -8.77
C TRP A 30 14.16 5.27 -10.02
N PRO A 31 13.60 4.07 -10.31
CA PRO A 31 12.65 3.90 -11.40
C PRO A 31 11.47 4.88 -11.29
N SER A 32 11.09 5.50 -12.40
CA SER A 32 9.89 6.34 -12.42
C SER A 32 8.63 5.49 -12.36
N PHE A 33 7.54 6.07 -11.84
CA PHE A 33 6.22 5.44 -11.83
C PHE A 33 5.23 6.30 -12.62
N THR A 34 4.23 5.66 -13.21
CA THR A 34 3.23 6.34 -14.04
C THR A 34 2.01 6.71 -13.19
N LYS A 35 1.57 7.97 -13.26
CA LYS A 35 0.39 8.53 -12.56
C LYS A 35 0.45 8.50 -11.03
N ARG A 36 0.39 7.32 -10.39
CA ARG A 36 0.23 7.18 -8.94
C ARG A 36 1.06 6.01 -8.41
N LEU A 37 1.80 6.25 -7.33
CA LEU A 37 2.59 5.22 -6.65
C LEU A 37 1.71 4.24 -5.85
N TRP A 38 0.62 4.74 -5.25
CA TRP A 38 -0.31 3.95 -4.45
C TRP A 38 -1.68 3.87 -5.11
N GLN A 39 -2.37 2.74 -4.92
CA GLN A 39 -3.80 2.61 -5.19
C GLN A 39 -4.60 3.61 -4.31
N ARG A 40 -5.77 4.04 -4.80
CA ARG A 40 -6.62 5.04 -4.12
C ARG A 40 -7.08 4.55 -2.74
N ASN A 41 -7.63 3.35 -2.69
CA ASN A 41 -8.16 2.75 -1.47
C ASN A 41 -7.09 1.94 -0.75
N TYR A 42 -7.42 1.42 0.42
CA TYR A 42 -6.60 0.48 1.17
C TYR A 42 -7.52 -0.56 1.81
N TYR A 43 -7.01 -1.76 1.99
CA TYR A 43 -7.72 -2.83 2.69
C TYR A 43 -7.37 -2.76 4.17
N GLU A 44 -8.38 -2.80 5.03
CA GLU A 44 -8.24 -2.86 6.48
C GLU A 44 -9.00 -4.07 7.02
N HIS A 45 -8.38 -4.79 7.95
CA HIS A 45 -8.99 -5.94 8.62
C HIS A 45 -8.35 -6.12 10.00
N ILE A 46 -9.18 -6.26 11.04
CA ILE A 46 -8.71 -6.55 12.40
C ILE A 46 -8.53 -8.06 12.52
N ILE A 47 -7.28 -8.52 12.64
CA ILE A 47 -6.94 -9.92 12.86
C ILE A 47 -7.29 -10.29 14.31
N ARG A 48 -8.21 -11.23 14.50
CA ARG A 48 -8.72 -11.61 15.84
C ARG A 48 -8.28 -12.99 16.30
N ASN A 49 -7.79 -13.83 15.39
CA ASN A 49 -7.36 -15.18 15.67
C ASN A 49 -6.26 -15.63 14.68
N GLU A 50 -5.71 -16.81 14.93
CA GLU A 50 -4.62 -17.37 14.12
C GLU A 50 -5.06 -17.79 12.71
N ILE A 51 -6.31 -18.22 12.53
CA ILE A 51 -6.86 -18.58 11.22
C ILE A 51 -6.89 -17.33 10.32
N ASP A 52 -7.41 -16.22 10.82
CA ASP A 52 -7.43 -14.92 10.11
C ASP A 52 -6.01 -14.49 9.74
N LEU A 53 -5.07 -14.59 10.69
CA LEU A 53 -3.66 -14.23 10.48
C LEU A 53 -3.04 -15.05 9.33
N ASN A 54 -3.28 -16.36 9.33
CA ASN A 54 -2.74 -17.27 8.31
C ASN A 54 -3.37 -17.01 6.94
N GLN A 55 -4.66 -16.65 6.88
CA GLN A 55 -5.32 -16.26 5.64
C GLN A 55 -4.74 -14.96 5.07
N ILE A 56 -4.55 -13.92 5.90
CA ILE A 56 -3.96 -12.65 5.44
C ILE A 56 -2.52 -12.84 4.97
N ARG A 57 -1.71 -13.64 5.67
CA ARG A 57 -0.35 -13.99 5.22
C ARG A 57 -0.35 -14.70 3.88
N LYS A 58 -1.25 -15.68 3.72
CA LYS A 58 -1.43 -16.38 2.44
C LYS A 58 -1.83 -15.42 1.33
N TYR A 59 -2.78 -14.52 1.58
CA TYR A 59 -3.17 -13.48 0.63
C TYR A 59 -1.97 -12.62 0.21
N ILE A 60 -1.17 -12.12 1.16
CA ILE A 60 0.00 -11.28 0.84
C ILE A 60 1.01 -12.03 -0.06
N ASN A 61 1.25 -13.31 0.22
CA ASN A 61 2.17 -14.13 -0.57
C ASN A 61 1.62 -14.45 -1.96
N ASP A 62 0.32 -14.73 -2.06
CA ASP A 62 -0.33 -15.16 -3.30
C ASP A 62 -0.70 -13.97 -4.21
N ASN A 63 -0.84 -12.75 -3.67
CA ASN A 63 -1.33 -11.58 -4.41
C ASN A 63 -0.44 -11.15 -5.59
N PRO A 64 0.91 -11.10 -5.47
CA PRO A 64 1.77 -10.74 -6.60
C PRO A 64 1.59 -11.65 -7.82
N LEU A 65 1.26 -12.94 -7.61
CA LEU A 65 1.00 -13.90 -8.69
C LEU A 65 -0.30 -13.61 -9.45
N LYS A 66 -1.20 -12.82 -8.86
CA LYS A 66 -2.52 -12.49 -9.40
C LYS A 66 -2.62 -11.06 -9.92
N TRP A 67 -1.54 -10.28 -9.84
CA TRP A 67 -1.55 -8.87 -10.21
C TRP A 67 -2.02 -8.63 -11.63
N GLU A 68 -1.59 -9.43 -12.61
CA GLU A 68 -2.01 -9.26 -14.02
C GLU A 68 -3.52 -9.44 -14.25
N TRP A 69 -4.23 -10.05 -13.29
CA TRP A 69 -5.67 -10.27 -13.34
C TRP A 69 -6.45 -9.35 -12.40
N ASP A 70 -5.78 -8.44 -11.69
CA ASP A 70 -6.42 -7.49 -10.80
C ASP A 70 -7.09 -6.37 -11.62
N GLU A 71 -8.33 -6.03 -11.28
CA GLU A 71 -9.11 -4.98 -11.97
C GLU A 71 -8.44 -3.61 -11.89
N TYR A 72 -7.55 -3.40 -10.91
CA TYR A 72 -6.77 -2.18 -10.73
C TYR A 72 -5.32 -2.31 -11.18
N TYR A 73 -4.96 -3.37 -11.90
CA TYR A 73 -3.66 -3.50 -12.56
C TYR A 73 -3.55 -2.46 -13.69
N ILE A 74 -2.42 -1.77 -13.79
CA ILE A 74 -2.15 -0.67 -14.74
C ILE A 74 -1.04 -1.09 -15.70
#